data_AF-A0A497GQJ9-F1
#
_entry.id   AF-A0A497GQJ9-F1
#
_cell.length_a   1.000
_cell.length_b   1.000
_cell.length_c   1.000
_cell.angle_alpha   90.00
_cell.angle_beta   90.00
_cell.angle_gamma   90.00
#
_symmetry.space_group_name_H-M   'P 1'
#
loop_
_entity.id
_entity.type
_entity.pdbx_description
1 polymer ?
#
loop_
_entity_poly.entity_id
_entity_poly.type
_entity_poly.pdbx_seq_one_letter_code
_entity_poly.pdbx_strand_id
1 'polypeptide(L)'
;MNYTLMAYIISLTIALAILAQPQTMIITLREESLEKTLALDYWLVVNALAYAYDKPNPEQAFISFLRDELQALDPRLVEVPNATIESLVIRQERVEAVIAFTHSWGIHRVHVLLSVSVLSRSSSYDPKRNIVVIKAKFQILSDKPVLVDFKTLEGELLNVKRYADQVYEVEVGITPNLRAKLLVMDSRGLKVVIEL
;
A
#
# COMPACT_ATOMS: atom_id res chain seq x y z
N MET A 1 17.09 -15.81 -65.59
CA MET A 1 16.89 -15.51 -64.16
C MET A 1 16.45 -16.81 -63.50
N ASN A 2 17.20 -17.34 -62.52
CA ASN A 2 16.95 -18.67 -61.97
C ASN A 2 15.88 -18.58 -60.86
N TYR A 3 14.61 -18.54 -61.28
CA TYR A 3 13.46 -18.38 -60.37
C TYR A 3 13.36 -19.48 -59.31
N THR A 4 13.86 -20.68 -59.61
CA THR A 4 13.94 -21.81 -58.67
C THR A 4 14.92 -21.52 -57.53
N LEU A 5 16.10 -21.00 -57.81
CA LEU A 5 17.08 -20.61 -56.79
C LEU A 5 16.53 -19.51 -55.88
N MET A 6 15.84 -18.52 -56.46
CA MET A 6 15.19 -17.45 -55.70
C MET A 6 14.09 -18.00 -54.78
N ALA A 7 13.28 -18.94 -55.26
CA ALA A 7 12.24 -19.58 -54.46
C ALA A 7 12.83 -20.33 -53.25
N TYR A 8 13.97 -21.02 -53.44
CA TYR A 8 14.68 -21.70 -52.34
C TYR A 8 15.27 -20.73 -51.31
N ILE A 9 15.82 -19.59 -51.76
CA ILE A 9 16.37 -18.59 -50.84
C ILE A 9 15.26 -17.95 -50.01
N ILE A 10 14.12 -17.63 -50.63
CA ILE A 10 12.96 -17.05 -49.95
C ILE A 10 12.35 -18.05 -48.96
N SER A 11 12.18 -19.32 -49.35
CA SER A 11 11.64 -20.33 -48.44
C SER A 11 12.58 -20.61 -47.26
N LEU A 12 13.89 -20.64 -47.50
CA LEU A 12 14.89 -20.81 -46.45
C LEU A 12 14.93 -19.61 -45.49
N THR A 13 14.83 -18.38 -46.02
CA THR A 13 14.78 -17.18 -45.16
C THR A 13 13.50 -17.10 -44.35
N ILE A 14 12.36 -17.51 -44.89
CA ILE A 14 11.10 -17.61 -44.13
C ILE A 14 11.22 -18.69 -43.05
N ALA A 15 11.75 -19.87 -43.37
CA ALA A 15 11.95 -20.95 -42.40
C ALA A 15 12.91 -20.53 -41.27
N LEU A 16 14.01 -19.86 -41.61
CA LEU A 16 14.95 -19.30 -40.64
C LEU A 16 14.32 -18.19 -39.81
N ALA A 17 13.48 -17.32 -40.39
CA ALA A 17 12.76 -16.29 -39.65
C ALA A 17 11.73 -16.86 -38.67
N ILE A 18 11.06 -17.97 -39.02
CA ILE A 18 10.14 -18.69 -38.13
C ILE A 18 10.92 -19.42 -37.03
N LEU A 19 12.06 -20.04 -37.35
CA LEU A 19 12.91 -20.68 -36.35
C LEU A 19 13.64 -19.67 -35.45
N ALA A 20 13.87 -18.46 -35.94
CA ALA A 20 14.40 -17.33 -35.19
C ALA A 20 13.31 -16.52 -34.45
N GLN A 21 12.01 -16.83 -34.67
CA GLN A 21 10.97 -16.24 -33.82
C GLN A 21 11.22 -16.71 -32.38
N PRO A 22 11.30 -15.76 -31.45
CA PRO A 22 12.23 -15.93 -30.37
C PRO A 22 11.58 -16.70 -29.24
N GLN A 23 12.43 -17.24 -28.39
CA GLN A 23 12.15 -17.64 -27.00
C GLN A 23 11.54 -16.50 -26.14
N THR A 24 11.10 -15.38 -26.73
CA THR A 24 10.50 -14.21 -26.09
C THR A 24 9.07 -14.43 -25.63
N MET A 25 8.37 -15.46 -26.12
CA MET A 25 6.95 -15.68 -25.73
C MET A 25 6.80 -16.45 -24.40
N ILE A 26 7.88 -17.01 -23.84
CA ILE A 26 7.85 -17.78 -22.58
C ILE A 26 8.05 -16.87 -21.36
N ILE A 27 8.66 -15.69 -21.55
CA ILE A 27 9.07 -14.80 -20.46
C ILE A 27 7.88 -14.01 -19.90
N THR A 28 6.95 -13.57 -20.75
CA THR A 28 5.81 -12.73 -20.35
C THR A 28 4.82 -13.44 -19.42
N LEU A 29 4.47 -14.71 -19.68
CA LEU A 29 3.51 -15.45 -18.84
C LEU A 29 4.03 -15.68 -17.41
N ARG A 30 5.33 -15.95 -17.26
CA ARG A 30 5.94 -16.21 -15.95
C ARG A 30 6.15 -14.92 -15.15
N GLU A 31 6.57 -13.84 -15.80
CA GLU A 31 6.73 -12.53 -15.16
C GLU A 31 5.37 -11.93 -14.76
N GLU A 32 4.35 -12.01 -15.62
CA GLU A 32 2.98 -11.60 -15.28
C GLU A 32 2.42 -12.41 -14.10
N SER A 33 2.72 -13.71 -14.03
CA SER A 33 2.32 -14.55 -12.89
C SER A 33 3.03 -14.14 -11.61
N LEU A 34 4.32 -13.79 -11.68
CA LEU A 34 5.09 -13.37 -10.52
C LEU A 34 4.59 -12.03 -9.99
N GLU A 35 4.42 -11.02 -10.85
CA GLU A 35 3.89 -9.71 -10.44
C GLU A 35 2.51 -9.81 -9.81
N LYS A 36 1.64 -10.68 -10.34
CA LYS A 36 0.32 -10.96 -9.75
C LYS A 36 0.45 -11.57 -8.35
N THR A 37 1.33 -12.54 -8.15
CA THR A 37 1.58 -13.12 -6.82
C THR A 37 2.12 -12.09 -5.84
N LEU A 38 3.09 -11.26 -6.25
CA LEU A 38 3.64 -10.20 -5.42
C LEU A 38 2.57 -9.15 -5.05
N ALA A 39 1.70 -8.81 -5.99
CA ALA A 39 0.59 -7.89 -5.73
C ALA A 39 -0.46 -8.51 -4.78
N LEU A 40 -0.77 -9.80 -4.94
CA LEU A 40 -1.67 -10.52 -4.05
C LEU A 40 -1.12 -10.54 -2.62
N ASP A 41 0.14 -10.95 -2.44
CA ASP A 41 0.80 -10.97 -1.12
C ASP A 41 0.74 -9.60 -0.45
N TYR A 42 1.01 -8.53 -1.21
CA TYR A 42 0.91 -7.16 -0.72
C TYR A 42 -0.50 -6.82 -0.24
N TRP A 43 -1.52 -7.11 -1.07
CA TRP A 43 -2.92 -6.81 -0.73
C TRP A 43 -3.45 -7.63 0.44
N LEU A 44 -3.00 -8.88 0.60
CA LEU A 44 -3.31 -9.70 1.77
C LEU A 44 -2.86 -9.00 3.06
N VAL A 45 -1.63 -8.49 3.09
CA VAL A 45 -1.07 -7.78 4.25
C VAL A 45 -1.80 -6.46 4.49
N VAL A 46 -2.06 -5.67 3.44
CA VAL A 46 -2.81 -4.41 3.54
C VAL A 46 -4.21 -4.65 4.10
N ASN A 47 -4.95 -5.61 3.57
CA ASN A 47 -6.31 -5.91 4.00
C ASN A 47 -6.34 -6.41 5.45
N ALA A 48 -5.39 -7.27 5.83
CA ALA A 48 -5.26 -7.74 7.21
C ALA A 48 -4.97 -6.57 8.17
N LEU A 49 -4.08 -5.63 7.81
CA LEU A 49 -3.80 -4.44 8.60
C LEU A 49 -5.03 -3.53 8.72
N ALA A 50 -5.72 -3.26 7.62
CA ALA A 50 -6.93 -2.45 7.59
C ALA A 50 -8.05 -3.05 8.46
N TYR A 51 -8.22 -4.38 8.40
CA TYR A 51 -9.20 -5.10 9.21
C TYR A 51 -8.87 -5.06 10.71
N ALA A 52 -7.58 -5.22 11.05
CA ALA A 52 -7.11 -5.33 12.43
C ALA A 52 -7.16 -4.02 13.22
N TYR A 53 -7.02 -2.87 12.55
CA TYR A 53 -6.85 -1.56 13.19
C TYR A 53 -7.99 -1.21 14.17
N ASP A 54 -9.24 -1.49 13.79
CA ASP A 54 -10.43 -1.14 14.59
C ASP A 54 -10.83 -2.26 15.60
N LYS A 55 -9.95 -3.27 15.84
CA LYS A 55 -10.27 -4.43 16.69
C LYS A 55 -9.70 -4.29 18.11
N PRO A 56 -10.36 -4.88 19.14
CA PRO A 56 -9.87 -4.83 20.52
C PRO A 56 -8.49 -5.47 20.73
N ASN A 57 -8.18 -6.51 19.96
CA ASN A 57 -6.86 -7.16 19.93
C ASN A 57 -6.35 -7.16 18.47
N PRO A 58 -5.70 -6.07 18.03
CA PRO A 58 -5.31 -5.89 16.63
C PRO A 58 -4.35 -6.97 16.14
N GLU A 59 -3.35 -7.35 16.95
CA GLU A 59 -2.36 -8.35 16.54
C GLU A 59 -3.00 -9.71 16.28
N GLN A 60 -3.85 -10.18 17.20
CA GLN A 60 -4.55 -11.44 17.00
C GLN A 60 -5.51 -11.39 15.81
N ALA A 61 -6.22 -10.28 15.62
CA ALA A 61 -7.13 -10.09 14.50
C ALA A 61 -6.41 -10.07 13.15
N PHE A 62 -5.23 -9.46 13.10
CA PHE A 62 -4.36 -9.48 11.92
C PHE A 62 -3.95 -10.92 11.58
N ILE A 63 -3.45 -11.66 12.58
CA ILE A 63 -2.98 -13.04 12.41
C ILE A 63 -4.12 -13.95 11.94
N SER A 64 -5.30 -13.85 12.55
CA SER A 64 -6.46 -14.68 12.16
C SER A 64 -6.93 -14.33 10.75
N PHE A 65 -7.09 -13.04 10.45
CA PHE A 65 -7.56 -12.60 9.13
C PHE A 65 -6.61 -13.05 8.02
N LEU A 66 -5.30 -12.83 8.18
CA LEU A 66 -4.31 -13.25 7.19
C LEU A 66 -4.32 -14.77 6.98
N ARG A 67 -4.48 -15.54 8.05
CA ARG A 67 -4.57 -17.01 7.97
C ARG A 67 -5.84 -17.44 7.22
N ASP A 68 -6.97 -16.84 7.53
CA ASP A 68 -8.26 -17.19 6.92
C ASP A 68 -8.24 -16.86 5.42
N GLU A 69 -7.71 -15.70 5.04
CA GLU A 69 -7.54 -15.31 3.63
C GLU A 69 -6.58 -16.26 2.88
N LEU A 70 -5.44 -16.63 3.48
CA LEU A 70 -4.52 -17.59 2.87
C LEU A 70 -5.16 -18.98 2.68
N GLN A 71 -6.03 -19.41 3.60
CA GLN A 71 -6.79 -20.66 3.48
C GLN A 71 -7.89 -20.58 2.42
N ALA A 72 -8.42 -19.39 2.15
CA ALA A 72 -9.46 -19.16 1.15
C ALA A 72 -8.91 -19.11 -0.29
N LEU A 73 -7.59 -18.95 -0.48
CA LEU A 73 -6.97 -18.99 -1.81
C LEU A 73 -7.16 -20.37 -2.46
N ASP A 74 -7.61 -20.39 -3.72
CA ASP A 74 -7.71 -21.62 -4.51
C ASP A 74 -6.32 -22.01 -5.05
N PRO A 75 -5.72 -23.14 -4.60
CA PRO A 75 -4.40 -23.58 -5.03
C PRO A 75 -4.33 -23.91 -6.53
N ARG A 76 -5.47 -24.06 -7.22
CA ARG A 76 -5.54 -24.29 -8.66
C ARG A 76 -5.31 -23.01 -9.47
N LEU A 77 -5.55 -21.86 -8.86
CA LEU A 77 -5.46 -20.55 -9.50
C LEU A 77 -4.18 -19.81 -9.12
N VAL A 78 -3.75 -19.93 -7.87
CA VAL A 78 -2.58 -19.23 -7.32
C VAL A 78 -1.81 -20.16 -6.39
N GLU A 79 -0.49 -20.03 -6.37
CA GLU A 79 0.34 -20.69 -5.36
C GLU A 79 0.03 -20.13 -3.96
N VAL A 80 -0.21 -21.00 -2.99
CA VAL A 80 -0.45 -20.60 -1.59
C VAL A 80 0.87 -20.59 -0.83
N PRO A 81 1.40 -19.42 -0.45
CA PRO A 81 2.66 -19.35 0.28
C PRO A 81 2.49 -19.71 1.76
N ASN A 82 3.60 -20.11 2.38
CA ASN A 82 3.70 -20.08 3.83
C ASN A 82 4.09 -18.66 4.30
N ALA A 83 3.34 -18.09 5.23
CA ALA A 83 3.56 -16.73 5.71
C ALA A 83 4.15 -16.72 7.13
N THR A 84 5.26 -16.01 7.31
CA THR A 84 5.89 -15.77 8.62
C THR A 84 5.88 -14.29 8.94
N ILE A 85 5.35 -13.92 10.10
CA ILE A 85 5.32 -12.52 10.56
C ILE A 85 6.68 -12.20 11.17
N GLU A 86 7.46 -11.33 10.51
CA GLU A 86 8.77 -10.88 11.02
C GLU A 86 8.61 -9.69 11.98
N SER A 87 7.69 -8.76 11.67
CA SER A 87 7.37 -7.63 12.53
C SER A 87 5.91 -7.19 12.33
N LEU A 88 5.27 -6.74 13.41
CA LEU A 88 3.92 -6.19 13.39
C LEU A 88 3.83 -5.08 14.43
N VAL A 89 3.37 -3.90 13.99
CA VAL A 89 3.10 -2.75 14.85
C VAL A 89 1.77 -2.16 14.44
N ILE A 90 0.76 -2.23 15.31
CA ILE A 90 -0.54 -1.59 15.09
C ILE A 90 -0.80 -0.65 16.26
N ARG A 91 -0.56 0.64 16.04
CA ARG A 91 -0.76 1.73 16.99
C ARG A 91 -1.55 2.85 16.32
N GLN A 92 -2.02 3.82 17.12
CA GLN A 92 -2.81 4.93 16.60
C GLN A 92 -2.04 5.72 15.54
N GLU A 93 -0.78 6.04 15.77
CA GLU A 93 0.06 6.88 14.91
C GLU A 93 0.89 6.11 13.87
N ARG A 94 0.89 4.77 13.94
CA ARG A 94 1.74 3.90 13.12
C ARG A 94 1.11 2.52 12.95
N VAL A 95 0.96 2.12 11.69
CA VAL A 95 0.59 0.78 11.29
C VAL A 95 1.69 0.25 10.37
N GLU A 96 2.27 -0.88 10.72
CA GLU A 96 3.36 -1.49 9.98
C GLU A 96 3.34 -3.01 10.12
N ALA A 97 3.62 -3.71 9.01
CA ALA A 97 3.86 -5.14 9.02
C ALA A 97 5.00 -5.49 8.06
N VAL A 98 5.84 -6.43 8.49
CA VAL A 98 6.86 -7.08 7.65
C VAL A 98 6.58 -8.57 7.68
N ILE A 99 6.22 -9.12 6.53
CA ILE A 99 5.83 -10.53 6.36
C ILE A 99 6.75 -11.19 5.35
N ALA A 100 7.31 -12.34 5.71
CA ALA A 100 8.04 -13.20 4.80
C ALA A 100 7.10 -14.27 4.24
N PHE A 101 6.82 -14.19 2.95
CA PHE A 101 6.10 -15.21 2.18
C PHE A 101 7.10 -16.18 1.55
N THR A 102 6.96 -17.47 1.86
CA THR A 102 7.78 -18.53 1.30
C THR A 102 6.98 -19.21 0.19
N HIS A 103 7.42 -18.97 -1.05
CA HIS A 103 6.93 -19.60 -2.27
C HIS A 103 7.93 -20.66 -2.77
N SER A 104 7.52 -21.48 -3.72
CA SER A 104 8.32 -22.51 -4.40
C SER A 104 9.57 -21.96 -5.07
N TRP A 105 9.51 -20.69 -5.51
CA TRP A 105 10.58 -19.98 -6.19
C TRP A 105 11.46 -19.15 -5.24
N GLY A 106 11.12 -19.03 -3.95
CA GLY A 106 11.93 -18.33 -2.97
C GLY A 106 11.15 -17.63 -1.88
N ILE A 107 11.87 -16.84 -1.07
CA ILE A 107 11.29 -16.05 0.02
C ILE A 107 11.14 -14.60 -0.46
N HIS A 108 9.92 -14.09 -0.39
CA HIS A 108 9.60 -12.70 -0.68
C HIS A 108 9.16 -11.98 0.60
N ARG A 109 9.66 -10.76 0.83
CA ARG A 109 9.29 -9.94 1.99
C ARG A 109 8.38 -8.81 1.55
N VAL A 110 7.20 -8.79 2.15
CA VAL A 110 6.24 -7.70 2.02
C VAL A 110 6.38 -6.77 3.21
N HIS A 111 6.64 -5.51 2.93
CA HIS A 111 6.64 -4.43 3.91
C HIS A 111 5.51 -3.47 3.60
N VAL A 112 4.61 -3.28 4.56
CA VAL A 112 3.52 -2.29 4.47
C VAL A 112 3.68 -1.35 5.65
N LEU A 113 3.66 -0.04 5.37
CA LEU A 113 3.82 1.01 6.36
C LEU A 113 2.83 2.15 6.09
N LEU A 114 2.22 2.62 7.17
CA LEU A 114 1.59 3.94 7.24
C LEU A 114 1.89 4.53 8.61
N SER A 115 2.52 5.69 8.65
CA SER A 115 2.79 6.43 9.87
C SER A 115 2.79 7.92 9.61
N VAL A 116 2.66 8.72 10.66
CA VAL A 116 2.71 10.17 10.55
C VAL A 116 3.80 10.74 11.45
N SER A 117 4.63 11.60 10.88
CA SER A 117 5.64 12.38 11.59
C SER A 117 5.21 13.84 11.67
N VAL A 118 5.01 14.37 12.87
CA VAL A 118 4.64 15.78 13.07
C VAL A 118 5.90 16.65 12.96
N LEU A 119 5.92 17.55 11.99
CA LEU A 119 7.07 18.43 11.72
C LEU A 119 6.98 19.73 12.52
N SER A 120 5.79 20.32 12.59
CA SER A 120 5.56 21.54 13.37
C SER A 120 4.10 21.65 13.75
N ARG A 121 3.83 22.25 14.90
CA ARG A 121 2.48 22.54 15.38
C ARG A 121 2.43 23.94 15.97
N SER A 122 1.40 24.68 15.63
CA SER A 122 1.06 25.94 16.29
C SER A 122 -0.44 26.01 16.55
N SER A 123 -0.83 26.83 17.50
CA SER A 123 -2.22 27.11 17.81
C SER A 123 -2.43 28.60 17.94
N SER A 124 -3.62 29.06 17.55
CA SER A 124 -4.05 30.45 17.67
C SER A 124 -5.52 30.49 18.05
N TYR A 125 -5.92 31.46 18.87
CA TYR A 125 -7.32 31.64 19.24
C TYR A 125 -7.98 32.67 18.30
N ASP A 126 -9.10 32.30 17.69
CA ASP A 126 -9.93 33.21 16.91
C ASP A 126 -11.08 33.73 17.79
N PRO A 127 -11.00 34.99 18.28
CA PRO A 127 -12.03 35.55 19.15
C PRO A 127 -13.36 35.80 18.43
N LYS A 128 -13.38 35.89 17.09
CA LYS A 128 -14.62 36.14 16.34
C LYS A 128 -15.50 34.89 16.28
N ARG A 129 -14.86 33.73 16.21
CA ARG A 129 -15.52 32.41 16.13
C ARG A 129 -15.54 31.68 17.47
N ASN A 130 -14.81 32.19 18.47
CA ASN A 130 -14.59 31.54 19.77
C ASN A 130 -14.04 30.11 19.63
N ILE A 131 -13.08 29.92 18.72
CA ILE A 131 -12.43 28.63 18.46
C ILE A 131 -10.91 28.76 18.59
N VAL A 132 -10.25 27.66 18.91
CA VAL A 132 -8.81 27.52 18.78
C VAL A 132 -8.54 26.88 17.41
N VAL A 133 -7.79 27.58 16.57
CA VAL A 133 -7.29 27.06 15.28
C VAL A 133 -5.92 26.46 15.51
N ILE A 134 -5.83 25.14 15.34
CA ILE A 134 -4.58 24.39 15.38
C ILE A 134 -4.08 24.20 13.95
N LYS A 135 -2.84 24.60 13.72
CA LYS A 135 -2.15 24.43 12.44
C LYS A 135 -1.03 23.43 12.63
N ALA A 136 -1.15 22.29 11.98
CA ALA A 136 -0.20 21.19 12.08
C ALA A 136 0.40 20.90 10.69
N LYS A 137 1.72 20.83 10.63
CA LYS A 137 2.44 20.34 9.47
C LYS A 137 2.99 18.97 9.80
N PHE A 138 2.71 17.99 8.96
CA PHE A 138 3.17 16.63 9.15
C PHE A 138 3.55 15.97 7.83
N GLN A 139 4.37 14.94 7.92
CA GLN A 139 4.79 14.09 6.81
C GLN A 139 4.18 12.71 6.98
N ILE A 140 3.51 12.22 5.94
CA ILE A 140 3.04 10.84 5.88
C ILE A 140 4.20 9.95 5.42
N LEU A 141 4.52 8.96 6.23
CA LEU A 141 5.52 7.95 5.93
C LEU A 141 4.78 6.68 5.50
N SER A 142 5.06 6.23 4.29
CA SER A 142 4.47 5.01 3.74
C SER A 142 5.49 4.25 2.90
N ASP A 143 5.30 2.94 2.75
CA ASP A 143 6.15 2.08 1.91
C ASP A 143 6.13 2.47 0.43
N LYS A 144 5.01 3.07 -0.02
CA LYS A 144 4.81 3.56 -1.40
C LYS A 144 4.04 4.89 -1.38
N PRO A 145 4.18 5.76 -2.39
CA PRO A 145 3.36 6.97 -2.51
C PRO A 145 1.86 6.65 -2.46
N VAL A 146 1.13 7.25 -1.51
CA VAL A 146 -0.32 7.05 -1.35
C VAL A 146 -1.10 8.35 -1.49
N LEU A 147 -2.36 8.22 -1.88
CA LEU A 147 -3.35 9.29 -1.69
C LEU A 147 -3.88 9.21 -0.27
N VAL A 148 -4.08 10.37 0.35
CA VAL A 148 -4.42 10.49 1.77
C VAL A 148 -5.55 11.49 1.94
N ASP A 149 -6.54 11.09 2.73
CA ASP A 149 -7.68 11.89 3.16
C ASP A 149 -7.60 12.18 4.66
N PHE A 150 -8.08 13.36 5.03
CA PHE A 150 -8.09 13.85 6.41
C PHE A 150 -9.51 14.01 6.91
N LYS A 151 -9.77 13.53 8.13
CA LYS A 151 -11.04 13.70 8.81
C LYS A 151 -10.81 14.06 10.26
N THR A 152 -11.46 15.11 10.74
CA THR A 152 -11.43 15.45 12.17
C THR A 152 -12.38 14.52 12.92
N LEU A 153 -11.91 13.96 14.04
CA LEU A 153 -12.76 13.23 14.98
C LEU A 153 -13.42 14.19 15.98
N GLU A 154 -12.74 15.30 16.30
CA GLU A 154 -13.26 16.41 17.10
C GLU A 154 -12.97 17.74 16.39
N GLY A 155 -13.97 18.62 16.34
CA GLY A 155 -13.88 19.92 15.67
C GLY A 155 -14.08 19.88 14.15
N GLU A 156 -13.69 20.97 13.50
CA GLU A 156 -13.92 21.22 12.07
C GLU A 156 -12.59 21.27 11.31
N LEU A 157 -12.53 20.56 10.19
CA LEU A 157 -11.41 20.65 9.25
C LEU A 157 -11.55 21.94 8.42
N LEU A 158 -10.69 22.92 8.68
CA LEU A 158 -10.78 24.23 8.04
C LEU A 158 -10.06 24.27 6.70
N ASN A 159 -8.87 23.65 6.64
CA ASN A 159 -8.04 23.68 5.44
C ASN A 159 -7.04 22.52 5.40
N VAL A 160 -6.71 22.07 4.20
CA VAL A 160 -5.65 21.08 3.93
C VAL A 160 -4.83 21.56 2.74
N LYS A 161 -3.54 21.80 2.96
CA LYS A 161 -2.57 22.09 1.91
C LYS A 161 -1.64 20.90 1.73
N ARG A 162 -1.46 20.49 0.49
CA ARG A 162 -0.56 19.41 0.08
C ARG A 162 0.73 19.99 -0.49
N TYR A 163 1.86 19.43 -0.08
CA TYR A 163 3.18 19.71 -0.61
C TYR A 163 3.78 18.44 -1.24
N ALA A 164 5.00 18.56 -1.77
CA ALA A 164 5.79 17.42 -2.23
C ALA A 164 6.11 16.45 -1.07
N ASP A 165 6.57 15.25 -1.41
CA ASP A 165 7.09 14.25 -0.46
C ASP A 165 6.11 13.85 0.66
N GLN A 166 4.82 13.82 0.32
CA GLN A 166 3.71 13.51 1.23
C GLN A 166 3.69 14.39 2.50
N VAL A 167 4.10 15.65 2.36
CA VAL A 167 3.98 16.64 3.42
C VAL A 167 2.65 17.38 3.29
N TYR A 168 1.96 17.54 4.41
CA TYR A 168 0.67 18.23 4.48
C TYR A 168 0.67 19.26 5.61
N GLU A 169 -0.04 20.36 5.38
CA GLU A 169 -0.37 21.35 6.40
C GLU A 169 -1.88 21.38 6.56
N VAL A 170 -2.34 21.05 7.76
CA VAL A 170 -3.76 20.95 8.10
C VAL A 170 -4.11 21.96 9.16
N GLU A 171 -5.22 22.65 8.95
CA GLU A 171 -5.81 23.60 9.89
C GLU A 171 -7.12 23.00 10.44
N VAL A 172 -7.18 22.85 11.76
CA VAL A 172 -8.33 22.30 12.48
C VAL A 172 -8.86 23.35 13.46
N GLY A 173 -10.15 23.66 13.40
CA GLY A 173 -10.83 24.50 14.36
C GLY A 173 -11.48 23.67 15.46
N ILE A 174 -11.17 23.94 16.72
CA ILE A 174 -11.77 23.25 17.87
C ILE A 174 -12.33 24.24 18.89
N THR A 175 -13.33 23.80 19.64
CA THR A 175 -13.78 24.53 20.84
C THR A 175 -12.64 24.60 21.86
N PRO A 176 -12.47 25.73 22.58
CA PRO A 176 -11.50 25.83 23.65
C PRO A 176 -11.64 24.67 24.65
N ASN A 177 -10.49 24.15 25.13
CA ASN A 177 -10.37 23.03 26.08
C ASN A 177 -10.65 21.62 25.53
N LEU A 178 -10.97 21.46 24.24
CA LEU A 178 -11.00 20.14 23.59
C LEU A 178 -9.61 19.75 23.05
N ARG A 179 -9.42 18.47 22.72
CA ARG A 179 -8.20 17.98 22.07
C ARG A 179 -8.50 17.68 20.61
N ALA A 180 -7.74 18.25 19.69
CA ALA A 180 -7.93 17.95 18.28
C ALA A 180 -7.43 16.53 18.00
N LYS A 181 -8.28 15.71 17.38
CA LYS A 181 -7.90 14.39 16.89
C LYS A 181 -8.14 14.33 15.39
N LEU A 182 -7.09 14.03 14.65
CA LEU A 182 -7.13 13.94 13.20
C LEU A 182 -6.98 12.48 12.79
N LEU A 183 -7.99 11.96 12.11
CA LEU A 183 -7.92 10.68 11.41
C LEU A 183 -7.33 10.92 10.02
N VAL A 184 -6.30 10.15 9.71
CA VAL A 184 -5.65 10.09 8.42
C VAL A 184 -5.96 8.73 7.81
N MET A 185 -6.51 8.73 6.60
CA MET A 185 -6.85 7.50 5.87
C MET A 185 -6.14 7.52 4.54
N ASP A 186 -5.51 6.42 4.16
CA ASP A 186 -4.92 6.30 2.83
C ASP A 186 -5.86 5.59 1.84
N SER A 187 -5.52 5.64 0.55
CA SER A 187 -6.28 5.00 -0.52
C SER A 187 -6.33 3.48 -0.46
N ARG A 188 -5.52 2.86 0.41
CA ARG A 188 -5.51 1.41 0.62
C ARG A 188 -6.49 1.01 1.73
N GLY A 189 -7.06 1.98 2.44
CA GLY A 189 -7.95 1.76 3.58
C GLY A 189 -7.23 1.65 4.93
N LEU A 190 -5.92 1.90 4.96
CA LEU A 190 -5.18 1.99 6.22
C LEU A 190 -5.50 3.31 6.91
N LYS A 191 -5.48 3.29 8.24
CA LYS A 191 -5.87 4.42 9.08
C LYS A 191 -4.83 4.66 10.15
N VAL A 192 -4.59 5.92 10.47
CA VAL A 192 -3.82 6.36 11.63
C VAL A 192 -4.47 7.60 12.23
N VAL A 193 -4.40 7.76 13.54
CA VAL A 193 -4.93 8.89 14.30
C VAL A 193 -3.78 9.67 14.91
N ILE A 194 -3.87 10.99 14.80
CA ILE A 194 -2.91 11.93 15.37
C ILE A 194 -3.64 12.78 16.40
N GLU A 195 -3.09 12.90 17.61
CA GLU A 195 -3.52 13.90 18.58
C GLU A 195 -2.74 15.20 18.36
N LEU A 196 -3.47 16.30 18.16
CA LEU A 196 -2.95 17.64 17.86
C LEU A 196 -3.13 18.59 19.04
#